data_AF-A0A945F5W0-F1
#
_entry.id   AF-A0A945F5W0-F1
#
_cell.length_a   1.000
_cell.length_b   1.000
_cell.length_c   1.000
_cell.angle_alpha   90.00
_cell.angle_beta   90.00
_cell.angle_gamma   90.00
#
_symmetry.space_group_name_H-M   'P 1'
#
loop_
_entity.id
_entity.type
_entity.pdbx_description
1 polymer ?
#
loop_
_entity_poly.entity_id
_entity_poly.type
_entity_poly.pdbx_seq_one_letter_code
_entity_poly.pdbx_strand_id
1 'polypeptide(L)' 'MIKKVISTPGFWRSALSLGVIFSFLFIIVKWAIEGFKIEFFYAITNPYLFVLGLFLGGFIYGFLVTFGKFRAKIIKKKL' A
#
# COMPACT_ATOMS: atom_id res chain seq x y z
N MET A 1 -6.28 -18.47 12.10
CA MET A 1 -6.89 -17.76 10.94
C MET A 1 -5.86 -16.95 10.15
N ILE A 2 -5.11 -16.04 10.79
CA ILE A 2 -4.11 -15.15 10.15
C ILE A 2 -3.07 -15.93 9.34
N LYS A 3 -2.41 -16.95 9.95
CA LYS A 3 -1.41 -17.80 9.27
C LYS A 3 -1.94 -18.39 7.94
N LYS A 4 -3.21 -18.83 7.92
CA LYS A 4 -3.85 -19.41 6.73
C LYS A 4 -4.07 -18.38 5.61
N VAL A 5 -4.36 -17.12 5.97
CA VAL A 5 -4.54 -16.03 5.01
C VAL A 5 -3.20 -15.67 4.38
N ILE A 6 -2.17 -15.40 5.20
CA ILE A 6 -0.86 -14.95 4.73
C ILE A 6 -0.07 -16.04 4.00
N SER A 7 -0.37 -17.32 4.26
CA SER A 7 0.23 -18.46 3.56
C SER A 7 -0.48 -18.80 2.24
N THR A 8 -1.55 -18.10 1.87
CA THR A 8 -2.25 -18.38 0.62
C THR A 8 -1.37 -17.97 -0.57
N PRO A 9 -1.17 -18.85 -1.58
CA PRO A 9 -0.42 -18.50 -2.77
C PRO A 9 -0.94 -17.21 -3.41
N GLY A 10 -0.03 -16.29 -3.73
CA GLY A 10 -0.37 -14.99 -4.31
C GLY A 10 -0.77 -13.90 -3.30
N PHE A 11 -0.85 -14.20 -1.99
CA PHE A 11 -1.10 -13.18 -0.96
C PHE A 11 -0.03 -12.07 -1.00
N TRP A 12 1.25 -12.43 -0.84
CA TRP A 12 2.35 -11.46 -0.78
C TRP A 12 2.52 -10.68 -2.09
N ARG A 13 2.33 -11.34 -3.24
CA ARG A 13 2.34 -10.65 -4.55
C ARG A 13 1.22 -9.60 -4.64
N SER A 14 0.03 -9.92 -4.14
CA SER A 14 -1.11 -8.99 -4.11
C SER A 14 -0.86 -7.83 -3.14
N ALA A 15 -0.35 -8.13 -1.94
CA ALA A 15 -0.05 -7.12 -0.92
C ALA A 15 1.00 -6.11 -1.39
N LEU A 16 2.10 -6.60 -1.97
CA LEU A 16 3.16 -5.75 -2.51
C LEU A 16 2.69 -4.95 -3.72
N SER A 17 2.00 -5.58 -4.68
CA SER A 17 1.48 -4.89 -5.87
C SER A 17 0.50 -3.78 -5.49
N LEU A 18 -0.43 -4.05 -4.57
CA LEU A 18 -1.39 -3.06 -4.11
C LEU A 18 -0.73 -1.93 -3.33
N GLY A 19 0.26 -2.26 -2.49
CA GLY A 19 1.01 -1.26 -1.74
C GLY A 19 1.79 -0.32 -2.65
N VAL A 20 2.46 -0.84 -3.67
CA VAL A 20 3.20 -0.03 -4.66
C VAL A 20 2.26 0.91 -5.41
N ILE A 21 1.14 0.40 -5.93
CA ILE A 21 0.14 1.22 -6.64
C ILE A 21 -0.40 2.33 -5.73
N PHE A 22 -0.70 1.99 -4.48
CA PHE A 22 -1.18 2.96 -3.51
C PHE A 22 -0.13 4.04 -3.19
N SER A 23 1.16 3.69 -3.05
CA SER A 23 2.23 4.67 -2.85
C SER A 23 2.30 5.68 -4.00
N PHE A 24 2.20 5.22 -5.26
CA PHE A 24 2.17 6.13 -6.41
C PHE A 24 0.93 7.03 -6.41
N LEU A 25 -0.26 6.46 -6.16
CA LEU A 25 -1.49 7.24 -6.05
C LEU A 25 -1.42 8.28 -4.94
N PHE A 26 -0.83 7.93 -3.79
CA PHE A 26 -0.67 8.83 -2.67
C PHE A 26 0.19 10.04 -3.03
N ILE A 27 1.31 9.85 -3.75
CA ILE A 27 2.15 10.95 -4.23
C ILE A 27 1.35 11.85 -5.17
N ILE A 28 0.64 11.28 -6.13
CA ILE A 28 -0.17 12.04 -7.10
C ILE A 28 -1.24 12.86 -6.39
N VAL A 29 -1.97 12.25 -5.45
CA VAL A 29 -3.03 12.92 -4.68
C VAL A 29 -2.43 14.02 -3.81
N LYS A 30 -1.33 13.77 -3.11
CA LYS A 30 -0.65 14.81 -2.32
C LYS A 30 -0.16 15.95 -3.21
N TRP A 31 0.43 15.65 -4.35
CA TRP A 31 0.87 16.67 -5.31
C TRP A 31 -0.30 17.49 -5.86
N ALA A 32 -1.45 16.86 -6.10
CA ALA A 32 -2.68 17.55 -6.48
C ALA A 32 -3.19 18.51 -5.40
N ILE A 33 -3.16 18.10 -4.13
CA ILE A 33 -3.55 18.94 -2.97
C ILE A 33 -2.64 20.17 -2.87
N GLU A 34 -1.35 20.04 -3.20
CA GLU A 34 -0.38 21.14 -3.25
C GLU A 34 -0.49 21.99 -4.53
N GLY A 35 -1.47 21.72 -5.39
CA GLY A 35 -1.75 22.48 -6.62
C GLY A 35 -0.84 22.11 -7.80
N PHE A 36 -0.33 20.88 -7.85
CA PHE A 36 0.61 20.39 -8.88
C PHE A 36 1.90 21.23 -9.03
N LYS A 37 2.29 21.89 -7.95
CA LYS A 37 3.51 22.69 -7.85
C LYS A 37 4.75 21.81 -7.81
N ILE A 38 5.79 22.15 -8.58
CA ILE A 38 7.03 21.36 -8.59
C ILE A 38 7.81 21.55 -7.27
N GLU A 39 7.57 22.67 -6.60
CA GLU A 39 8.04 23.02 -5.26
C GLU A 39 7.70 21.94 -4.22
N PHE A 40 6.63 21.16 -4.44
CA PHE A 40 6.32 20.00 -3.61
C PHE A 40 7.50 19.03 -3.49
N PHE A 41 8.18 18.75 -4.60
CA PHE A 41 9.31 17.83 -4.60
C PHE A 41 10.58 18.46 -4.02
N TYR A 42 10.76 19.77 -4.21
CA TYR A 42 11.88 20.52 -3.63
C TYR A 42 11.74 20.75 -2.12
N ALA A 43 10.50 20.78 -1.61
CA ALA A 43 10.21 20.90 -0.19
C ALA A 43 10.54 19.63 0.62
N ILE A 44 10.86 18.52 -0.05
CA ILE A 44 11.23 17.26 0.61
C ILE A 44 12.64 17.39 1.20
N THR A 45 12.71 17.76 2.48
CA THR A 45 13.99 17.99 3.20
C THR A 45 14.81 16.72 3.37
N ASN A 46 14.16 15.57 3.54
CA ASN A 46 14.82 14.27 3.67
C ASN A 46 14.18 13.24 2.73
N PRO A 47 14.77 13.03 1.53
CA PRO A 47 14.21 12.11 0.54
C PRO A 47 14.20 10.65 1.02
N TYR A 48 15.16 10.25 1.86
CA TYR A 48 15.20 8.88 2.40
C TYR A 48 14.03 8.60 3.34
N LEU A 49 13.72 9.53 4.25
CA LEU A 49 12.56 9.39 5.14
C LEU A 49 11.25 9.44 4.37
N PHE A 50 11.16 10.26 3.32
CA PHE A 50 9.99 10.32 2.46
C PHE A 50 9.75 8.98 1.74
N VAL A 51 10.78 8.42 1.11
CA VAL A 51 10.69 7.12 0.43
C VAL A 51 10.41 5.99 1.42
N LEU A 52 11.03 6.00 2.60
CA LEU A 52 10.77 5.02 3.65
C LEU A 52 9.33 5.10 4.15
N GLY A 53 8.81 6.31 4.37
CA GLY A 53 7.43 6.55 4.77
C GLY A 53 6.43 6.08 3.70
N LEU A 54 6.72 6.33 2.42
CA LEU A 54 5.91 5.83 1.30
C LEU A 54 5.91 4.32 1.22
N PHE A 55 7.06 3.68 1.41
CA PHE A 55 7.19 2.23 1.37
C PHE A 55 6.45 1.58 2.55
N LEU A 56 6.67 2.08 3.77
CA LEU A 56 5.99 1.59 4.98
C LEU A 56 4.49 1.81 4.91
N GLY A 57 4.04 3.02 4.55
CA GLY A 57 2.61 3.34 4.42
C GLY A 57 1.94 2.51 3.33
N GLY A 58 2.56 2.41 2.16
CA GLY A 58 2.09 1.57 1.06
C GLY A 58 2.01 0.10 1.44
N PHE A 59 3.05 -0.42 2.08
CA PHE A 59 3.08 -1.81 2.54
C PHE A 59 2.00 -2.10 3.58
N ILE A 60 1.82 -1.23 4.59
CA ILE A 60 0.78 -1.39 5.62
C ILE A 60 -0.60 -1.40 4.98
N TYR A 61 -0.89 -0.43 4.11
CA TYR A 61 -2.15 -0.37 3.38
C TYR A 61 -2.36 -1.62 2.52
N GLY A 62 -1.39 -1.97 1.69
CA GLY A 62 -1.43 -3.12 0.80
C GLY A 62 -1.64 -4.44 1.54
N PHE A 63 -0.98 -4.60 2.69
CA PHE A 63 -1.15 -5.75 3.57
C PHE A 63 -2.55 -5.81 4.16
N LEU A 64 -3.05 -4.73 4.76
CA LEU A 64 -4.37 -4.70 5.41
C LEU A 64 -5.51 -5.00 4.42
N VAL A 65 -5.49 -4.36 3.26
CA VAL A 65 -6.52 -4.56 2.23
C VAL A 65 -6.45 -5.98 1.65
N THR A 66 -5.25 -6.48 1.36
CA THR A 66 -5.07 -7.85 0.85
C THR A 66 -5.48 -8.89 1.90
N PHE A 67 -5.17 -8.63 3.17
CA PHE A 67 -5.58 -9.48 4.28
C PHE A 67 -7.09 -9.58 4.40
N GLY A 68 -7.81 -8.45 4.35
CA GLY A 68 -9.27 -8.43 4.33
C GLY A 68 -9.84 -9.22 3.15
N LYS A 69 -9.32 -8.98 1.93
CA LYS A 69 -9.74 -9.64 0.70
C LYS A 69 -9.58 -11.17 0.77
N PHE A 70 -8.41 -11.66 1.17
CA PHE A 70 -8.13 -13.09 1.24
C PHE A 70 -8.86 -13.76 2.40
N ARG A 71 -9.00 -13.09 3.55
CA ARG A 71 -9.80 -13.57 4.67
C ARG A 71 -11.26 -13.79 4.26
N ALA A 72 -11.87 -12.82 3.59
CA ALA A 72 -13.25 -12.92 3.10
C ALA A 72 -13.41 -14.09 2.11
N LYS A 73 -12.45 -14.26 1.19
CA LYS A 73 -12.45 -15.37 0.22
C LYS A 73 -12.38 -16.75 0.89
N ILE A 74 -11.55 -16.90 1.93
CA ILE A 74 -11.42 -18.16 2.68
C ILE A 74 -12.71 -18.46 3.46
N ILE A 75 -13.33 -17.45 4.07
CA ILE A 75 -14.60 -17.62 4.79
C ILE A 75 -15.71 -18.02 3.82
N LYS A 76 -15.82 -17.35 2.67
CA LYS A 76 -16.83 -17.65 1.64
C LYS A 76 -16.71 -19.07 1.08
N LYS A 77 -15.49 -19.61 0.95
CA LYS A 77 -15.26 -20.99 0.47
C LYS A 77 -15.60 -22.08 1.51
N LYS A 78 -15.77 -21.69 2.78
CA LYS A 78 -16.06 -22.61 3.88
C LYS A 78 -17.56 -22.72 4.19
N LEU A 79 -18.35 -21.77 3.68
CA LEU A 79 -19.81 -21.79 3.59
C LEU A 79 -20.23 -22.49 2.29
#